data_AF-A0A517ZV95-F1
#
_entry.id   AF-A0A517ZV95-F1
#
_cell.length_a   1.000
_cell.length_b   1.000
_cell.length_c   1.000
_cell.angle_alpha   90.00
_cell.angle_beta   90.00
_cell.angle_gamma   90.00
#
_symmetry.space_group_name_H-M   'P 1'
#
loop_
_entity.id
_entity.type
_entity.pdbx_description
1 polymer ?
#
loop_
_entity_poly.entity_id
_entity_poly.type
_entity_poly.pdbx_seq_one_letter_code
_entity_poly.pdbx_strand_id
1 'polypeptide(L)'
;MSNMHNSKATRQEEPQTEMSLADIIGRSQSDFELDFFSRIAAQSPCYADILVQLGQLLTLKGRHDEALDIDRRLAKLRPQVPQVAYNLACSYSLLGRTHEALDALRRAIQLGYWDIDHLLMDPDLTGLHSVPEFQDLLSDLDFELLED
;
A
#
# COMPACT_ATOMS: atom_id res chain seq x y z
N MET A 1 -66.79 -11.26 -17.22
CA MET A 1 -66.07 -12.54 -17.07
C MET A 1 -64.75 -12.42 -17.82
N SER A 2 -63.63 -12.73 -17.13
CA SER A 2 -62.35 -13.23 -17.66
C SER A 2 -61.61 -12.43 -18.76
N ASN A 3 -60.29 -12.31 -18.80
CA ASN A 3 -59.15 -12.50 -17.92
C ASN A 3 -57.94 -12.05 -18.76
N MET A 4 -56.83 -11.63 -18.12
CA MET A 4 -55.42 -11.78 -18.56
C MET A 4 -55.09 -11.46 -20.05
N HIS A 5 -54.11 -10.60 -20.36
CA HIS A 5 -52.71 -11.03 -20.29
C HIS A 5 -51.75 -9.88 -20.01
N ASN A 6 -50.89 -10.19 -19.07
CA ASN A 6 -49.69 -9.54 -18.59
C ASN A 6 -48.65 -9.35 -19.72
N SER A 7 -48.01 -8.18 -19.76
CA SER A 7 -46.61 -8.05 -20.20
C SER A 7 -46.01 -6.81 -19.55
N LYS A 8 -45.76 -6.91 -18.23
CA LYS A 8 -44.76 -6.05 -17.59
C LYS A 8 -43.39 -6.43 -18.18
N ALA A 9 -42.96 -5.68 -19.18
CA ALA A 9 -41.56 -5.61 -19.56
C ALA A 9 -40.79 -5.10 -18.34
N THR A 10 -40.12 -6.02 -17.64
CA THR A 10 -39.10 -5.69 -16.65
C THR A 10 -37.99 -4.96 -17.38
N ARG A 11 -37.96 -3.63 -17.30
CA ARG A 11 -36.74 -2.85 -17.54
C ARG A 11 -35.71 -3.39 -16.55
N GLN A 12 -34.69 -4.06 -17.08
CA GLN A 12 -33.46 -4.26 -16.33
C GLN A 12 -32.92 -2.86 -16.04
N GLU A 13 -32.87 -2.48 -14.77
CA GLU A 13 -32.16 -1.30 -14.33
C GLU A 13 -30.68 -1.55 -14.63
N GLU A 14 -30.13 -0.81 -15.60
CA GLU A 14 -28.68 -0.73 -15.80
C GLU A 14 -28.05 -0.26 -14.48
N PRO A 15 -26.95 -0.89 -14.02
CA PRO A 15 -26.34 -0.51 -12.76
C PRO A 15 -25.86 0.94 -12.85
N GLN A 16 -26.47 1.81 -12.05
CA GLN A 16 -26.15 3.23 -11.98
C GLN A 16 -24.68 3.43 -11.61
N THR A 17 -23.88 3.77 -12.61
CA THR A 17 -22.53 4.34 -12.44
C THR A 17 -22.38 5.54 -13.38
N GLU A 18 -23.38 6.41 -13.44
CA GLU A 18 -23.21 7.72 -14.05
C GLU A 18 -22.45 8.63 -13.08
N MET A 19 -21.13 8.67 -13.26
CA MET A 19 -20.24 9.62 -12.60
C MET A 19 -20.57 11.03 -13.11
N SER A 20 -20.76 12.01 -12.22
CA SER A 20 -21.16 13.34 -12.65
C SER A 20 -20.00 14.09 -13.30
N LEU A 21 -20.31 15.04 -14.20
CA LEU A 21 -19.28 15.91 -14.79
C LEU A 21 -18.50 16.70 -13.73
N ALA A 22 -19.13 17.03 -12.61
CA ALA A 22 -18.47 17.70 -11.50
C ALA A 22 -17.43 16.76 -10.83
N ASP A 23 -17.75 15.48 -10.67
CA ASP A 23 -16.82 14.47 -10.16
C ASP A 23 -15.63 14.25 -11.10
N ILE A 24 -15.88 14.29 -12.42
CA ILE A 24 -14.84 14.15 -13.45
C ILE A 24 -13.90 15.37 -13.43
N ILE A 25 -14.45 16.58 -13.35
CA ILE A 25 -13.67 17.83 -13.36
C ILE A 25 -12.88 18.00 -12.05
N GLY A 26 -13.40 17.49 -10.93
CA GLY A 26 -12.77 17.60 -9.61
C GLY A 26 -11.70 16.54 -9.31
N ARG A 27 -11.57 15.49 -10.13
CA ARG A 27 -10.60 14.41 -9.87
C ARG A 27 -9.18 14.84 -10.16
N SER A 28 -8.29 14.57 -9.21
CA SER A 28 -6.84 14.70 -9.42
C SER A 28 -6.30 13.56 -10.29
N GLN A 29 -5.15 13.75 -10.92
CA GLN A 29 -4.46 12.69 -11.66
C GLN A 29 -4.26 11.44 -10.79
N SER A 30 -3.91 11.61 -9.52
CA SER A 30 -3.72 10.50 -8.59
C SER A 30 -5.01 9.77 -8.20
N ASP A 31 -6.19 10.41 -8.33
CA ASP A 31 -7.47 9.70 -8.16
C ASP A 31 -7.78 8.81 -9.36
N PHE A 32 -7.41 9.25 -10.56
CA PHE A 32 -7.54 8.44 -11.77
C PHE A 32 -6.58 7.23 -11.73
N GLU A 33 -5.31 7.46 -11.39
CA GLU A 33 -4.30 6.40 -11.26
C GLU A 33 -4.72 5.38 -10.21
N LEU A 34 -5.27 5.83 -9.09
CA LEU A 34 -5.77 4.96 -8.04
C LEU A 34 -6.91 4.06 -8.53
N ASP A 35 -7.90 4.61 -9.24
CA ASP A 35 -8.98 3.81 -9.85
C ASP A 35 -8.44 2.83 -10.90
N PHE A 36 -7.55 3.29 -11.77
CA PHE A 36 -6.94 2.50 -12.82
C PHE A 36 -6.16 1.29 -12.26
N PHE A 37 -5.23 1.52 -11.33
CA PHE A 37 -4.43 0.44 -10.75
C PHE A 37 -5.29 -0.48 -9.86
N SER A 38 -6.29 0.04 -9.16
CA SER A 38 -7.23 -0.78 -8.38
C SER A 38 -7.99 -1.77 -9.26
N ARG A 39 -8.45 -1.35 -10.44
CA ARG A 39 -9.13 -2.23 -11.40
C ARG A 39 -8.21 -3.31 -11.94
N ILE A 40 -6.96 -2.97 -12.27
CA ILE A 40 -5.98 -3.96 -12.74
C ILE A 40 -5.65 -4.95 -11.62
N ALA A 41 -5.42 -4.47 -10.39
CA ALA A 41 -5.14 -5.32 -9.24
C ALA A 41 -6.31 -6.26 -8.91
N ALA A 42 -7.56 -5.85 -9.15
CA ALA A 42 -8.73 -6.70 -8.99
C ALA A 42 -8.78 -7.84 -10.03
N GLN A 43 -8.37 -7.57 -11.28
CA GLN A 43 -8.33 -8.57 -12.35
C GLN A 43 -7.09 -9.47 -12.29
N SER A 44 -5.97 -8.93 -11.80
CA SER A 44 -4.68 -9.62 -11.70
C SER A 44 -4.09 -9.50 -10.29
N PRO A 45 -4.63 -10.26 -9.31
CA PRO A 45 -4.28 -10.12 -7.88
C PRO A 45 -2.82 -10.39 -7.52
N CYS A 46 -2.06 -11.02 -8.42
CA CYS A 46 -0.65 -11.38 -8.19
C CYS A 46 0.32 -10.52 -9.00
N TYR A 47 -0.15 -9.49 -9.71
CA TYR A 47 0.71 -8.63 -10.50
C TYR A 47 1.44 -7.62 -9.61
N ALA A 48 2.60 -8.03 -9.10
CA ALA A 48 3.32 -7.30 -8.07
C ALA A 48 3.72 -5.87 -8.47
N ASP A 49 4.07 -5.59 -9.72
CA ASP A 49 4.46 -4.22 -10.12
C ASP A 49 3.29 -3.24 -10.03
N ILE A 50 2.07 -3.70 -10.34
CA ILE A 50 0.84 -2.92 -10.16
C ILE A 50 0.54 -2.72 -8.67
N LEU A 51 0.73 -3.77 -7.86
CA LEU A 51 0.56 -3.67 -6.41
C LEU A 51 1.53 -2.66 -5.78
N VAL A 52 2.79 -2.58 -6.26
CA VAL A 52 3.75 -1.57 -5.80
C VAL A 52 3.23 -0.15 -6.07
N GLN A 53 2.77 0.12 -7.29
CA GLN A 53 2.22 1.44 -7.64
C GLN A 53 0.97 1.77 -6.81
N LEU A 54 0.10 0.78 -6.62
CA LEU A 54 -1.13 0.94 -5.85
C LEU A 54 -0.84 1.24 -4.36
N GLY A 55 0.09 0.52 -3.74
CA GLY A 55 0.49 0.75 -2.34
C GLY A 55 1.09 2.15 -2.12
N GLN A 56 1.94 2.60 -3.03
CA GLN A 56 2.52 3.96 -2.99
C GLN A 56 1.45 5.04 -3.10
N LEU A 57 0.51 4.90 -4.04
CA LEU A 57 -0.59 5.85 -4.20
C LEU A 57 -1.54 5.88 -3.00
N LEU A 58 -1.84 4.71 -2.42
CA LEU A 58 -2.66 4.61 -1.21
C LEU A 58 -1.98 5.33 -0.04
N THR A 59 -0.67 5.13 0.13
CA THR A 59 0.12 5.83 1.16
C THR A 59 0.10 7.34 0.96
N LEU A 60 0.35 7.82 -0.26
CA LEU A 60 0.30 9.25 -0.60
C LEU A 60 -1.07 9.89 -0.34
N LYS A 61 -2.15 9.10 -0.48
CA LYS A 61 -3.54 9.53 -0.23
C LYS A 61 -3.94 9.42 1.25
N GLY A 62 -3.05 8.99 2.14
CA GLY A 62 -3.35 8.78 3.55
C GLY A 62 -4.18 7.53 3.84
N ARG A 63 -4.37 6.64 2.86
CA ARG A 63 -5.18 5.41 2.98
C ARG A 63 -4.30 4.26 3.50
N HIS A 64 -3.73 4.47 4.69
CA HIS A 64 -2.66 3.62 5.23
C HIS A 64 -3.09 2.17 5.52
N ASP A 65 -4.32 1.94 5.98
CA ASP A 65 -4.84 0.57 6.19
C ASP A 65 -4.87 -0.23 4.89
N GLU A 66 -5.28 0.41 3.79
CA GLU A 66 -5.34 -0.24 2.48
C GLU A 66 -3.94 -0.44 1.89
N ALA A 67 -3.03 0.53 2.09
CA ALA A 67 -1.63 0.37 1.72
C ALA A 67 -1.01 -0.83 2.44
N LEU A 68 -1.26 -0.99 3.73
CA LEU A 68 -0.80 -2.13 4.52
C LEU A 68 -1.30 -3.46 3.94
N ASP A 69 -2.57 -3.56 3.54
CA ASP A 69 -3.10 -4.78 2.93
C ASP A 69 -2.39 -5.14 1.61
N ILE A 70 -2.04 -4.12 0.80
CA ILE A 70 -1.27 -4.28 -0.42
C ILE A 70 0.16 -4.72 -0.12
N ASP A 71 0.84 -4.07 0.83
CA ASP A 71 2.22 -4.41 1.20
C ASP A 71 2.32 -5.82 1.81
N ARG A 72 1.33 -6.24 2.60
CA ARG A 72 1.26 -7.63 3.10
C ARG A 72 1.09 -8.64 1.98
N ARG A 73 0.38 -8.30 0.90
CA ARG A 73 0.29 -9.15 -0.30
C ARG A 73 1.62 -9.18 -1.05
N LEU A 74 2.27 -8.03 -1.22
CA LEU A 74 3.59 -7.94 -1.84
C LEU A 74 4.62 -8.76 -1.07
N ALA A 75 4.64 -8.69 0.27
CA ALA A 75 5.54 -9.46 1.11
C ALA A 75 5.36 -10.98 0.95
N LYS A 76 4.14 -11.44 0.66
CA LYS A 76 3.88 -12.85 0.32
C LYS A 76 4.35 -13.22 -1.09
N LEU A 77 4.19 -12.32 -2.06
CA LEU A 77 4.56 -12.55 -3.46
C LEU A 77 6.08 -12.44 -3.71
N ARG A 78 6.74 -11.53 -3.00
CA ARG A 78 8.16 -11.17 -3.16
C ARG A 78 8.87 -11.11 -1.78
N PRO A 79 8.96 -12.24 -1.04
CA PRO A 79 9.47 -12.28 0.34
C PRO A 79 10.99 -12.03 0.48
N GLN A 80 11.72 -11.98 -0.63
CA GLN A 80 13.17 -11.79 -0.66
C GLN A 80 13.58 -10.43 -1.25
N VAL A 81 12.62 -9.53 -1.49
CA VAL A 81 12.91 -8.19 -1.99
C VAL A 81 13.00 -7.23 -0.80
N PRO A 82 14.16 -6.62 -0.51
CA PRO A 82 14.35 -5.76 0.66
C PRO A 82 13.35 -4.59 0.67
N GLN A 83 13.14 -3.96 -0.49
CA GLN A 83 12.19 -2.85 -0.65
C GLN A 83 10.76 -3.20 -0.20
N VAL A 84 10.33 -4.45 -0.39
CA VAL A 84 8.98 -4.89 -0.01
C VAL A 84 8.84 -4.99 1.51
N ALA A 85 9.86 -5.49 2.20
CA ALA A 85 9.88 -5.53 3.66
C ALA A 85 9.98 -4.10 4.25
N TYR A 86 10.76 -3.23 3.62
CA TYR A 86 10.86 -1.82 4.01
C TYR A 86 9.52 -1.07 3.83
N ASN A 87 8.86 -1.17 2.67
CA ASN A 87 7.54 -0.54 2.47
C ASN A 87 6.51 -1.04 3.49
N LEU A 88 6.55 -2.34 3.83
CA LEU A 88 5.70 -2.90 4.88
C LEU A 88 6.00 -2.27 6.25
N ALA A 89 7.26 -1.98 6.57
CA ALA A 89 7.64 -1.26 7.78
C ALA A 89 7.08 0.17 7.79
N CYS A 90 7.17 0.90 6.67
CA CYS A 90 6.58 2.24 6.50
C CYS A 90 5.06 2.21 6.76
N SER A 91 4.35 1.27 6.13
CA SER A 91 2.91 1.08 6.32
C SER A 91 2.54 0.79 7.79
N TYR A 92 3.32 -0.03 8.50
CA TYR A 92 3.10 -0.26 9.93
C TYR A 92 3.40 0.98 10.79
N SER A 93 4.49 1.69 10.49
CA SER A 93 4.88 2.92 11.19
C SER A 93 3.81 4.00 11.09
N LEU A 94 3.29 4.25 9.88
CA LEU A 94 2.21 5.21 9.62
C LEU A 94 0.91 4.89 10.38
N LEU A 95 0.68 3.62 10.69
CA LEU A 95 -0.46 3.16 11.51
C LEU A 95 -0.16 3.10 13.02
N GLY A 96 1.02 3.55 13.44
CA GLY A 96 1.45 3.50 14.85
C GLY A 96 1.72 2.10 15.38
N ARG A 97 1.88 1.11 14.49
CA ARG A 97 2.19 -0.28 14.83
C ARG A 97 3.70 -0.47 14.96
N THR A 98 4.27 0.13 16.01
CA THR A 98 5.71 0.23 16.23
C THR A 98 6.43 -1.12 16.22
N HIS A 99 5.88 -2.14 16.89
CA HIS A 99 6.54 -3.44 16.98
C HIS A 99 6.61 -4.13 15.62
N GLU A 100 5.49 -4.18 14.88
CA GLU A 100 5.44 -4.79 13.55
C GLU A 100 6.31 -4.01 12.54
N ALA A 101 6.40 -2.69 12.68
CA ALA A 101 7.27 -1.87 11.85
C ALA A 101 8.75 -2.21 12.06
N LEU A 102 9.20 -2.34 13.31
CA LEU A 102 10.57 -2.74 13.65
C LEU A 102 10.90 -4.15 13.15
N ASP A 103 9.98 -5.11 13.28
CA ASP A 103 10.17 -6.46 12.76
C ASP A 103 10.32 -6.49 11.24
N ALA A 104 9.48 -5.73 10.52
CA ALA A 104 9.56 -5.60 9.08
C ALA A 104 10.86 -4.89 8.64
N LEU A 105 11.32 -3.89 9.40
CA LEU A 105 12.55 -3.17 9.12
C LEU A 105 13.80 -4.04 9.33
N ARG A 106 13.87 -4.79 10.44
CA ARG A 106 14.92 -5.81 10.64
C ARG A 106 14.98 -6.78 9.47
N ARG A 107 13.82 -7.22 8.98
CA ARG A 107 13.76 -8.10 7.82
C ARG A 107 14.26 -7.43 6.54
N ALA A 108 13.95 -6.15 6.33
CA ALA A 108 14.46 -5.38 5.19
C ALA A 108 15.99 -5.27 5.22
N ILE A 109 16.56 -4.95 6.38
CA ILE A 109 18.01 -4.84 6.59
C ILE A 109 18.71 -6.18 6.34
N GLN A 110 18.17 -7.28 6.90
CA GLN A 110 18.67 -8.64 6.64
C GLN A 110 18.61 -9.04 5.15
N LEU A 111 17.76 -8.39 4.35
CA LEU A 111 17.62 -8.62 2.91
C LEU A 111 18.50 -7.70 2.05
N GLY A 112 19.26 -6.80 2.66
CA GLY A 112 20.13 -5.86 1.93
C GLY A 112 19.60 -4.44 1.84
N TYR A 113 18.59 -4.05 2.62
CA TYR A 113 18.19 -2.64 2.72
C TYR A 113 19.15 -1.90 3.66
N TRP A 114 20.23 -1.36 3.10
CA TRP A 114 21.32 -0.73 3.89
C TRP A 114 21.40 0.80 3.72
N ASP A 115 20.38 1.42 3.14
CA ASP A 115 20.31 2.87 3.01
C ASP A 115 19.90 3.51 4.35
N ILE A 116 20.85 3.56 5.30
CA ILE A 116 20.63 4.09 6.66
C ILE A 116 20.19 5.55 6.61
N ASP A 117 20.82 6.35 5.76
CA ASP A 117 20.49 7.76 5.58
C ASP A 117 19.02 7.92 5.16
N HIS A 118 18.53 7.08 4.26
CA HIS A 118 17.12 7.09 3.89
C HIS A 118 16.21 6.70 5.06
N LEU A 119 16.54 5.65 5.83
CA LEU A 119 15.75 5.22 6.99
C LEU A 119 15.62 6.32 8.06
N LEU A 120 16.67 7.11 8.27
CA LEU A 120 16.70 8.22 9.21
C LEU A 120 15.90 9.45 8.74
N MET A 121 15.76 9.64 7.43
CA MET A 121 15.13 10.83 6.86
C MET A 121 13.72 10.59 6.33
N ASP A 122 13.30 9.33 6.21
CA ASP A 122 12.00 8.96 5.68
C ASP A 122 10.86 9.44 6.60
N PRO A 123 9.95 10.31 6.11
CA PRO A 123 8.82 10.79 6.89
C PRO A 123 7.89 9.67 7.35
N ASP A 124 7.78 8.56 6.60
CA ASP A 124 6.91 7.44 6.97
C ASP A 124 7.40 6.72 8.23
N LEU A 125 8.70 6.84 8.55
CA LEU A 125 9.34 6.26 9.72
C LEU A 125 9.52 7.24 10.88
N THR A 126 9.02 8.47 10.78
CA THR A 126 9.14 9.50 11.84
C THR A 126 8.66 8.99 13.21
N GLY A 127 7.62 8.15 13.23
CA GLY A 127 7.10 7.53 14.45
C GLY A 127 8.10 6.60 15.15
N LEU A 128 9.07 6.05 14.41
CA LEU A 128 10.10 5.15 14.93
C LEU A 128 11.37 5.87 15.35
N HIS A 129 11.66 7.07 14.84
CA HIS A 129 12.92 7.77 15.11
C HIS A 129 13.16 8.03 16.62
N SER A 130 12.09 8.16 17.41
CA SER A 130 12.19 8.32 18.87
C SER A 130 12.26 7.01 19.66
N VAL A 131 12.15 5.86 18.99
CA VAL A 131 12.10 4.54 19.59
C VAL A 131 13.54 4.03 19.79
N PRO A 132 13.97 3.69 21.03
CA PRO A 132 15.33 3.21 21.28
C PRO A 132 15.71 2.01 20.41
N GLU A 133 14.81 1.05 20.24
CA GLU A 133 15.04 -0.15 19.44
C GLU A 133 15.29 0.14 17.95
N PHE A 134 14.79 1.27 17.43
CA PHE A 134 15.11 1.73 16.07
C PHE A 134 16.53 2.27 16.00
N GLN A 135 16.97 3.03 17.00
CA GLN A 135 18.32 3.58 17.07
C GLN A 135 19.37 2.48 17.25
N ASP A 136 19.08 1.49 18.11
CA ASP A 136 19.93 0.32 18.31
C ASP A 136 20.09 -0.46 16.99
N LEU A 137 18.99 -0.69 16.28
CA LEU A 137 18.99 -1.39 14.99
C LEU A 137 19.87 -0.71 13.94
N LEU A 138 19.85 0.62 13.85
CA LEU A 138 20.68 1.35 12.91
C LEU A 138 22.15 1.40 13.35
N SER A 139 22.39 1.50 14.65
CA SER A 139 23.75 1.48 15.20
C SER A 139 24.44 0.15 14.90
N ASP A 140 23.76 -0.97 15.13
CA ASP A 140 24.27 -2.31 14.83
C ASP A 140 24.63 -2.45 13.35
N LEU A 141 23.81 -1.91 12.46
CA LEU A 141 24.06 -1.94 11.01
C LEU A 141 25.25 -1.07 10.59
N ASP A 142 25.39 0.13 11.16
CA ASP A 142 26.52 1.03 10.87
C ASP A 142 27.86 0.39 11.29
N PHE A 143 27.88 -0.31 12.43
CA PHE A 143 29.05 -1.09 12.85
C PHE A 143 29.37 -2.24 11.88
N GLU A 144 28.37 -3.01 11.43
CA GLU A 144 28.59 -4.10 10.46
C GLU A 144 29.17 -3.59 9.13
N LEU A 145 28.72 -2.44 8.63
CA LEU A 145 29.19 -1.85 7.37
C LEU A 145 30.62 -1.28 7.44
N LEU A 146 31.15 -1.02 8.65
CA LEU A 146 32.51 -0.52 8.85
C LEU A 146 33.56 -1.64 8.96
N GLU A 147 33.14 -2.89 9.14
CA GLU A 147 34.04 -4.05 9.28
C GLU A 147 34.36 -4.77 7.95
N ASP A 148 33.66 -4.46 6.86
CA ASP A 148 33.85 -5.02 5.49
C ASP A 148 34.67 -4.10 4.56
#